data_AF-F0GF38-F1
#
_entry.id   AF-F0GF38-F1
#
_cell.length_a   1.000
_cell.length_b   1.000
_cell.length_c   1.000
_cell.angle_alpha   90.00
_cell.angle_beta   90.00
_cell.angle_gamma   90.00
#
_symmetry.space_group_name_H-M   'P 1'
#
loop_
_entity.id
_entity.type
_entity.pdbx_description
1 polymer ?
#
loop_
_entity_poly.entity_id
_entity_poly.type
_entity_poly.pdbx_seq_one_letter_code
_entity_poly.pdbx_strand_id
1 'polypeptide(L)'
;KNIQQRFDTILRVAQAIVERQKNFFAHGEIAMRPLVLREIADTLGLHESTVSRVTTGKYMLTPFGTLEFKYFFGSHVSTDTGGAASSTAIRALIKQLIGAEDPKSPLSDSRIAELLAEQGFVVARRTVAKYREALRIPAVNLRKSL
;
A
#
# COMPACT_ATOMS: atom_id res chain seq x y z
N LYS A 1 -26.06 -11.14 26.65
CA LYS A 1 -24.78 -10.52 27.09
C LYS A 1 -23.67 -10.60 26.04
N ASN A 2 -23.39 -11.76 25.44
CA ASN A 2 -22.24 -11.95 24.52
C ASN A 2 -22.34 -11.17 23.19
N ILE A 3 -23.55 -11.07 22.60
CA ILE A 3 -23.77 -10.35 21.33
C ILE A 3 -23.47 -8.85 21.45
N GLN A 4 -23.90 -8.21 22.54
CA GLN A 4 -23.73 -6.77 22.72
C GLN A 4 -22.26 -6.39 22.93
N GLN A 5 -21.51 -7.23 23.66
CA GLN A 5 -20.06 -7.09 23.80
C GLN A 5 -19.33 -7.25 22.45
N ARG A 6 -19.81 -8.13 21.58
CA ARG A 6 -19.25 -8.30 20.23
C ARG A 6 -19.46 -7.04 19.38
N PHE A 7 -20.65 -6.46 19.40
CA PHE A 7 -20.93 -5.21 18.69
C PHE A 7 -20.11 -4.04 19.23
N ASP A 8 -20.00 -3.92 20.55
CA ASP A 8 -19.17 -2.90 21.19
C ASP A 8 -17.69 -3.03 20.77
N THR A 9 -17.16 -4.26 20.77
CA THR A 9 -15.78 -4.52 20.32
C THR A 9 -15.57 -4.14 18.85
N ILE A 10 -16.51 -4.49 17.96
CA ILE A 10 -16.44 -4.12 16.54
C ILE A 10 -16.43 -2.60 16.38
N LEU A 11 -17.32 -1.90 17.10
CA LEU A 11 -17.41 -0.45 17.04
C LEU A 11 -16.13 0.23 17.53
N ARG A 12 -15.58 -0.23 18.66
CA ARG A 12 -14.32 0.29 19.22
C ARG A 12 -13.14 0.09 18.27
N VAL A 13 -13.06 -1.09 17.64
CA VAL A 13 -12.04 -1.37 16.60
C VAL A 13 -12.24 -0.46 15.38
N ALA A 14 -13.48 -0.29 14.92
CA ALA A 14 -13.81 0.59 13.79
C ALA A 14 -13.38 2.05 14.05
N GLN A 15 -13.72 2.59 15.21
CA GLN A 15 -13.37 3.94 15.62
C GLN A 15 -11.85 4.13 15.69
N ALA A 16 -11.13 3.16 16.27
CA ALA A 16 -9.69 3.21 16.36
C ALA A 16 -9.01 3.19 14.97
N ILE A 17 -9.55 2.43 14.00
CA ILE A 17 -9.08 2.46 12.60
C ILE A 17 -9.27 3.85 12.00
N VAL A 18 -10.48 4.42 12.11
CA VAL A 18 -10.80 5.74 11.53
C VAL A 18 -9.92 6.83 12.13
N GLU A 19 -9.71 6.80 13.44
CA GLU A 19 -8.88 7.76 14.15
C GLU A 19 -7.42 7.73 13.67
N ARG A 20 -6.85 6.52 13.48
CA ARG A 20 -5.48 6.36 12.98
C ARG A 20 -5.36 6.69 11.48
N GLN A 21 -6.44 6.50 10.73
CA GLN A 21 -6.49 6.67 9.26
C GLN A 21 -7.19 7.96 8.83
N LYS A 22 -7.31 8.98 9.67
CA LYS A 22 -7.95 10.27 9.34
C LYS A 22 -7.52 10.83 7.98
N ASN A 23 -6.24 10.75 7.68
CA ASN A 23 -5.68 11.22 6.41
C ASN A 23 -6.21 10.46 5.20
N PHE A 24 -6.36 9.14 5.30
CA PHE A 24 -6.99 8.33 4.26
C PHE A 24 -8.44 8.77 4.02
N PHE A 25 -9.23 8.98 5.08
CA PHE A 25 -10.63 9.38 4.93
C PHE A 25 -10.79 10.80 4.36
N ALA A 26 -9.77 11.65 4.48
CA ALA A 26 -9.77 13.01 3.94
C ALA A 26 -9.21 13.11 2.50
N HIS A 27 -8.14 12.38 2.19
CA HIS A 27 -7.38 12.54 0.94
C HIS A 27 -7.31 11.27 0.09
N GLY A 28 -7.94 10.18 0.52
CA GLY A 28 -7.96 8.89 -0.16
C GLY A 28 -6.74 8.01 0.10
N GLU A 29 -6.61 6.96 -0.71
CA GLU A 29 -5.59 5.90 -0.59
C GLU A 29 -4.16 6.43 -0.48
N ILE A 30 -3.84 7.53 -1.17
CA ILE A 30 -2.50 8.14 -1.18
C ILE A 30 -2.01 8.62 0.18
N ALA A 31 -2.94 8.87 1.11
CA ALA A 31 -2.64 9.40 2.44
C ALA A 31 -2.85 8.35 3.55
N MET A 32 -2.94 7.07 3.17
CA MET A 32 -3.02 5.96 4.11
C MET A 32 -1.74 5.86 4.94
N ARG A 33 -1.92 5.70 6.26
CA ARG A 33 -0.81 5.51 7.18
C ARG A 33 -0.58 4.02 7.43
N PRO A 34 0.65 3.56 7.64
CA PRO A 34 0.89 2.21 8.14
C PRO A 34 0.14 2.01 9.46
N LEU A 35 -0.58 0.90 9.60
CA LEU A 35 -1.29 0.54 10.83
C LEU A 35 -1.12 -0.95 11.10
N VAL A 36 -0.66 -1.27 12.32
CA VAL A 36 -0.41 -2.64 12.76
C VAL A 36 -1.51 -3.08 13.72
N LEU A 37 -1.89 -4.36 13.67
CA LEU A 37 -2.89 -4.93 14.56
C LEU A 37 -2.53 -4.72 16.03
N ARG A 38 -1.24 -4.87 16.38
CA ARG A 38 -0.71 -4.64 17.72
C ARG A 38 -1.01 -3.24 18.25
N GLU A 39 -0.88 -2.19 17.44
CA GLU A 39 -1.15 -0.82 17.90
C GLU A 39 -2.61 -0.60 18.30
N ILE A 40 -3.54 -1.18 17.55
CA ILE A 40 -4.98 -1.12 17.88
C ILE A 40 -5.29 -2.01 19.08
N ALA A 41 -4.65 -3.18 19.17
CA ALA A 41 -4.77 -4.08 20.31
C ALA A 41 -4.35 -3.40 21.62
N ASP A 42 -3.17 -2.77 21.62
CA ASP A 42 -2.62 -2.02 22.76
C ASP A 42 -3.52 -0.82 23.12
N THR A 43 -3.99 -0.07 22.12
CA THR A 43 -4.89 1.09 22.32
C THR A 43 -6.21 0.68 22.97
N LEU A 44 -6.74 -0.50 22.65
CA LEU A 44 -8.05 -0.96 23.12
C LEU A 44 -7.98 -1.91 24.33
N GLY A 45 -6.77 -2.27 24.78
CA GLY A 45 -6.56 -3.27 25.83
C GLY A 45 -7.02 -4.67 25.42
N LEU A 46 -6.90 -5.01 24.14
CA LEU A 46 -7.32 -6.29 23.56
C LEU A 46 -6.09 -7.10 23.15
N HIS A 47 -6.26 -8.42 23.03
CA HIS A 47 -5.22 -9.25 22.42
C HIS A 47 -5.23 -9.09 20.89
N GLU A 48 -4.05 -9.15 20.25
CA GLU A 48 -3.91 -8.98 18.81
C GLU A 48 -4.78 -9.97 18.00
N SER A 49 -4.85 -11.23 18.45
CA SER A 49 -5.71 -12.25 17.84
C SER A 49 -7.20 -11.90 17.90
N THR A 50 -7.65 -11.17 18.92
CA THR A 50 -9.03 -10.67 19.03
C THR A 50 -9.29 -9.60 17.98
N VAL A 51 -8.37 -8.64 17.81
CA VAL A 51 -8.48 -7.60 16.77
C VAL A 51 -8.49 -8.23 15.38
N SER A 52 -7.56 -9.17 15.10
CA SER A 52 -7.49 -9.89 13.82
C SER A 52 -8.79 -10.61 13.45
N ARG A 53 -9.42 -11.28 14.43
CA ARG A 53 -10.73 -11.94 14.26
C ARG A 53 -11.85 -10.94 14.01
N VAL A 54 -11.84 -9.81 14.72
CA VAL A 54 -12.85 -8.76 14.57
C VAL A 54 -12.74 -8.07 13.21
N THR A 55 -11.52 -7.87 12.70
CA THR A 55 -11.29 -7.20 11.41
C THR A 55 -11.61 -8.07 10.20
N THR A 56 -11.63 -9.39 10.35
CA THR A 56 -11.88 -10.33 9.25
C THR A 56 -13.39 -10.45 8.97
N GLY A 57 -13.78 -10.23 7.71
CA GLY A 57 -15.17 -10.30 7.27
C GLY A 57 -16.07 -9.24 7.94
N LYS A 58 -15.49 -8.09 8.30
CA LYS A 58 -16.22 -6.88 8.70
C LYS A 58 -15.88 -5.75 7.75
N TYR A 59 -16.90 -5.01 7.35
CA TYR A 59 -16.80 -3.99 6.32
C TYR A 59 -17.32 -2.66 6.85
N MET A 60 -16.71 -1.58 6.35
CA MET A 60 -17.09 -0.20 6.62
C MET A 60 -17.48 0.45 5.31
N LEU A 61 -18.61 1.15 5.30
CA LEU A 61 -18.91 2.09 4.23
C LEU A 61 -18.06 3.34 4.43
N THR A 62 -17.25 3.69 3.44
CA THR A 62 -16.38 4.87 3.43
C THR A 62 -16.75 5.78 2.26
N PRO A 63 -16.28 7.04 2.23
CA PRO A 63 -16.45 7.92 1.06
C PRO A 63 -15.88 7.33 -0.24
N PHE A 64 -14.93 6.39 -0.14
CA PHE A 64 -14.28 5.72 -1.26
C PHE A 64 -14.87 4.33 -1.56
N GLY A 65 -16.03 4.01 -0.96
CA GLY A 65 -16.72 2.73 -1.13
C GLY A 65 -16.63 1.83 0.11
N THR A 66 -17.10 0.59 -0.03
CA THR A 66 -17.15 -0.39 1.06
C THR A 66 -15.83 -1.14 1.17
N LEU A 67 -15.13 -0.97 2.29
CA LEU A 67 -13.83 -1.56 2.54
C LEU A 67 -13.85 -2.50 3.73
N GLU A 68 -13.14 -3.62 3.64
CA GLU A 68 -12.95 -4.51 4.79
C GLU A 68 -12.07 -3.83 5.84
N PHE A 69 -12.33 -4.04 7.13
CA PHE A 69 -11.48 -3.48 8.19
C PHE A 69 -10.03 -3.93 8.02
N LYS A 70 -9.82 -5.18 7.58
CA LYS A 70 -8.50 -5.76 7.33
C LYS A 70 -7.68 -5.00 6.28
N TYR A 71 -8.33 -4.28 5.36
CA TYR A 71 -7.67 -3.45 4.35
C TYR A 71 -6.70 -2.43 4.99
N PHE A 72 -7.07 -1.87 6.15
CA PHE A 72 -6.27 -0.89 6.87
C PHE A 72 -5.08 -1.49 7.64
N PHE A 73 -5.02 -2.82 7.78
CA PHE A 73 -3.97 -3.54 8.53
C PHE A 73 -3.07 -4.38 7.63
N GLY A 74 -3.10 -4.11 6.32
CA GLY A 74 -2.25 -4.78 5.35
C GLY A 74 -0.82 -4.82 5.88
N SER A 75 -0.33 -6.04 6.10
CA SER A 75 1.03 -6.35 6.55
C SER A 75 2.02 -5.43 5.84
N HIS A 76 2.81 -4.69 6.63
CA HIS A 76 3.83 -3.76 6.16
C HIS A 76 4.38 -4.11 4.78
N VAL A 77 4.53 -3.10 3.94
CA VAL A 77 5.89 -2.83 3.47
C VAL A 77 6.13 -1.33 3.55
N SER A 78 6.51 -0.86 4.74
CA SER A 78 7.62 0.08 4.75
C SER A 78 8.85 -0.73 4.32
N THR A 79 9.18 -0.65 3.04
CA THR A 79 10.53 -0.76 2.47
C THR A 79 11.41 -1.92 2.99
N ASP A 80 11.35 -3.12 2.39
CA ASP A 80 12.52 -3.71 1.69
C ASP A 80 12.09 -4.59 0.47
N THR A 81 10.78 -4.82 0.31
CA THR A 81 10.22 -5.70 -0.74
C THR A 81 8.92 -5.17 -1.35
N GLY A 82 8.78 -3.84 -1.51
CA GLY A 82 7.73 -3.17 -2.29
C GLY A 82 6.29 -3.62 -1.97
N GLY A 83 5.64 -2.96 -1.02
CA GLY A 83 4.24 -3.22 -0.69
C GLY A 83 3.39 -1.96 -0.70
N ALA A 84 2.17 -2.20 -1.15
CA ALA A 84 0.94 -1.42 -1.05
C ALA A 84 0.94 0.08 -1.38
N ALA A 85 2.02 0.66 -1.90
CA ALA A 85 1.82 1.48 -3.10
C ALA A 85 1.39 0.49 -4.18
N SER A 86 0.08 0.39 -4.42
CA SER A 86 -0.58 -0.61 -5.26
C SER A 86 0.36 -1.03 -6.37
N SER A 87 0.71 -2.32 -6.47
CA SER A 87 1.62 -2.78 -7.55
C SER A 87 1.21 -2.25 -8.94
N THR A 88 -0.09 -1.97 -9.11
CA THR A 88 -0.71 -1.16 -10.17
C THR A 88 -0.17 0.27 -10.29
N ALA A 89 -0.12 1.07 -9.23
CA ALA A 89 0.44 2.42 -9.18
C ALA A 89 1.95 2.43 -9.50
N ILE A 90 2.73 1.52 -8.90
CA ILE A 90 4.16 1.41 -9.23
C ILE A 90 4.35 1.04 -10.71
N ARG A 91 3.56 0.09 -11.25
CA ARG A 91 3.60 -0.24 -12.68
C ARG A 91 3.20 0.94 -13.57
N ALA A 92 2.20 1.71 -13.18
CA ALA A 92 1.77 2.90 -13.91
C ALA A 92 2.88 3.97 -13.94
N LEU A 93 3.52 4.23 -12.79
CA LEU A 93 4.64 5.16 -12.68
C LEU A 93 5.86 4.71 -13.48
N ILE A 94 6.22 3.42 -13.41
CA ILE A 94 7.30 2.85 -14.24
C ILE A 94 7.00 3.06 -15.73
N LYS A 95 5.75 2.82 -16.15
CA LYS A 95 5.33 3.03 -17.55
C LYS A 95 5.41 4.51 -17.94
N GLN A 96 5.05 5.44 -17.06
CA GLN A 96 5.16 6.87 -17.31
C GLN A 96 6.61 7.35 -17.40
N LEU A 97 7.46 6.94 -16.45
CA LEU A 97 8.89 7.29 -16.43
C LEU A 97 9.60 6.80 -17.69
N ILE A 98 9.31 5.56 -18.11
CA ILE A 98 9.86 4.99 -19.34
C ILE A 98 9.25 5.66 -20.57
N GLY A 99 7.96 6.00 -20.57
CA GLY A 99 7.33 6.70 -21.69
C GLY A 99 7.83 8.13 -21.90
N ALA A 100 8.37 8.76 -20.85
CA ALA A 100 8.94 10.10 -20.87
C ALA A 100 10.48 10.10 -20.99
N GLU A 101 11.12 8.95 -21.19
CA GLU A 101 12.57 8.86 -21.27
C GLU A 101 13.12 9.36 -22.60
N ASP A 102 14.37 9.84 -22.59
CA ASP A 102 15.10 10.15 -23.83
C ASP A 102 15.57 8.84 -24.49
N PRO A 103 15.15 8.53 -25.73
CA PRO A 103 15.58 7.33 -26.45
C PRO A 103 17.11 7.20 -26.62
N LYS A 104 17.86 8.31 -26.56
CA LYS A 104 19.33 8.32 -26.63
C LYS A 104 19.99 7.94 -25.30
N SER A 105 19.28 8.14 -24.19
CA SER A 105 19.74 7.86 -22.83
C SER A 105 18.64 7.20 -21.99
N PRO A 106 18.23 5.96 -22.33
CA PRO A 106 17.16 5.27 -21.63
C PRO A 106 17.48 5.07 -20.14
N LEU A 107 16.45 5.17 -19.30
CA LEU A 107 16.58 5.07 -17.85
C LEU A 107 16.86 3.64 -17.42
N SER A 108 17.88 3.47 -16.57
CA SER A 108 18.20 2.17 -15.99
C SER A 108 17.22 1.76 -14.90
N ASP A 109 17.05 0.44 -14.70
CA ASP A 109 16.19 -0.07 -13.62
C ASP A 109 16.63 0.47 -12.23
N SER A 110 17.93 0.76 -12.05
CA SER A 110 18.44 1.42 -10.84
C SER A 110 18.03 2.88 -10.76
N ARG A 111 18.13 3.63 -11.88
CA ARG A 111 17.72 5.04 -11.92
C ARG A 111 16.22 5.20 -11.72
N ILE A 112 15.41 4.29 -12.26
CA ILE A 112 13.96 4.26 -12.04
C ILE A 112 13.66 3.99 -10.56
N ALA A 113 14.40 3.10 -9.90
CA ALA A 113 14.25 2.86 -8.46
C ALA A 113 14.60 4.10 -7.62
N GLU A 114 15.65 4.84 -7.97
CA GLU A 114 16.01 6.11 -7.33
C GLU A 114 14.91 7.18 -7.50
N LEU A 115 14.41 7.37 -8.73
CA LEU A 115 13.34 8.34 -9.01
C LEU A 115 12.04 7.99 -8.27
N LEU A 116 11.74 6.69 -8.16
CA LEU A 116 10.62 6.23 -7.35
C LEU A 116 10.85 6.51 -5.86
N ALA A 117 12.08 6.31 -5.36
CA ALA A 117 12.43 6.62 -3.98
C ALA A 117 12.33 8.13 -3.66
N GLU A 118 12.73 9.01 -4.61
CA GLU A 118 12.53 10.47 -4.51
C GLU A 118 11.05 10.85 -4.40
N GLN A 119 10.15 10.06 -5.00
CA GLN A 119 8.70 10.21 -4.92
C GLN A 119 8.07 9.52 -3.70
N GLY A 120 8.89 8.97 -2.79
CA GLY A 120 8.44 8.26 -1.59
C GLY A 120 8.17 6.77 -1.79
N PHE A 121 8.42 6.23 -2.98
CA PHE A 121 8.28 4.81 -3.32
C PHE A 121 9.62 4.08 -3.28
N VAL A 122 9.99 3.54 -2.13
CA VAL A 122 11.23 2.75 -2.03
C VAL A 122 10.99 1.35 -2.60
N VAL A 123 11.55 1.12 -3.79
CA VAL A 123 11.49 -0.16 -4.50
C VAL A 123 12.89 -0.65 -4.84
N ALA A 124 13.14 -1.93 -4.64
CA ALA A 124 14.40 -2.54 -5.07
C ALA A 124 14.48 -2.60 -6.60
N ARG A 125 15.69 -2.45 -7.15
CA ARG A 125 15.97 -2.62 -8.60
C ARG A 125 15.35 -3.90 -9.18
N ARG A 126 15.44 -5.02 -8.45
CA ARG A 126 14.90 -6.33 -8.90
C ARG A 126 13.38 -6.29 -9.04
N THR A 127 12.69 -5.51 -8.21
CA THR A 127 11.24 -5.32 -8.26
C THR A 127 10.84 -4.47 -9.47
N VAL A 128 11.60 -3.42 -9.77
CA VAL A 128 11.42 -2.60 -10.99
C VAL A 128 11.58 -3.47 -12.23
N ALA A 129 12.64 -4.30 -12.30
CA ALA A 129 12.87 -5.21 -13.41
C ALA A 129 11.70 -6.20 -13.59
N LYS A 130 11.23 -6.83 -12.50
CA LYS A 130 10.07 -7.74 -12.52
C LYS A 130 8.80 -7.06 -13.05
N TYR A 131 8.55 -5.81 -12.65
CA TYR A 131 7.38 -5.06 -13.12
C TYR A 131 7.52 -4.58 -14.57
N ARG A 132 8.72 -4.18 -14.99
CA ARG A 132 9.04 -3.84 -16.38
C ARG A 132 8.80 -5.03 -17.32
N GLU A 133 9.26 -6.22 -16.92
CA GLU A 133 9.02 -7.47 -17.66
C GLU A 133 7.54 -7.81 -17.75
N ALA A 134 6.80 -7.67 -16.64
CA ALA A 134 5.34 -7.86 -16.64
C ALA A 134 4.61 -6.88 -17.58
N LEU A 135 5.17 -5.70 -17.81
CA LEU A 135 4.68 -4.70 -18.77
C LEU A 135 5.20 -4.91 -20.20
N ARG A 136 5.97 -5.98 -20.46
CA ARG A 136 6.62 -6.29 -21.74
C ARG A 136 7.56 -5.20 -22.26
N ILE A 137 8.15 -4.43 -21.37
CA ILE A 137 9.09 -3.37 -21.73
C ILE A 137 10.52 -3.95 -21.77
N PRO A 138 11.28 -3.79 -22.88
CA PRO A 138 12.62 -4.35 -23.00
C PRO A 138 13.65 -3.67 -22.08
N ALA A 139 14.77 -4.35 -21.83
CA ALA A 139 15.85 -3.81 -21.02
C ALA A 139 16.51 -2.59 -21.68
N VAL A 140 17.23 -1.79 -20.89
CA VAL A 140 17.92 -0.55 -21.32
C VAL A 140 18.69 -0.73 -22.63
N ASN A 141 19.45 -1.82 -22.74
CA ASN A 141 20.31 -2.09 -23.90
C ASN A 141 19.54 -2.26 -25.22
N LEU A 142 18.27 -2.68 -25.14
CA LEU A 142 17.38 -2.86 -26.29
C LEU A 142 16.48 -1.64 -26.53
N ARG A 143 16.39 -0.71 -25.57
CA ARG A 143 15.65 0.56 -25.70
C ARG A 143 16.49 1.69 -26.26
N LYS A 144 17.82 1.56 -26.21
CA LYS A 144 18.75 2.53 -26.79
C LYS A 144 18.68 2.43 -28.31
N SER A 145 18.00 3.40 -28.93
CA SER A 145 18.11 3.60 -30.38
C SER A 145 19.50 4.15 -30.70
N LEU A 146 20.10 3.67 -31.78
CA LEU A 146 21.24 4.35 -32.42
C LEU A 146 20.80 5.73 -32.91
#